data_AF-A0A651HTE7-F1
#
_entry.id   AF-A0A651HTE7-F1
#
_cell.length_a   1.000
_cell.length_b   1.000
_cell.length_c   1.000
_cell.angle_alpha   90.00
_cell.angle_beta   90.00
_cell.angle_gamma   90.00
#
_symmetry.space_group_name_H-M   'P 1'
#
loop_
_entity.id
_entity.type
_entity.pdbx_description
1 polymer ?
#
loop_
_entity_poly.entity_id
_entity_poly.type
_entity_poly.pdbx_seq_one_letter_code
_entity_poly.pdbx_strand_id
1 'polypeptide(L)'
;MDRERTEKNIGRILFDAGRITESDVGRALAHQRQEGGLFGEALVALGLVRPSEVDWGLASQYNLPYVFPDASAVDPSLARLVTVDWALAHTALPIARSGERITLVVDSPLKTEAARELEARAGMPVDLALGPAEQIRQAIRQVFGGEGQGGGSLIATRALSLDELGSLARMTQSPRWGISVREGQGIGWYQDDLEVRRYRLKPDWEAVLERILSPSPGERLPARGEGAWLAQIRQGGQSGVVEVRGISTSLGFELLLTPRETHSREADEVPGPDRSTLTELRLLLAAGALVLQIRSRPERMARELLPRLPGLVLAEGHRSLHLSRREVSSTPLSGVLTLPLEGPEGATARRLKELEEFCFDAVSVEVASDYPVVWPAARTLAPAVFVWAARSAGNASGEYPPPLPGVEWTLDWVGKRGGRWGWSLQRVVASSDLAPVEPQSTPAAEENDVPN
;
A
#
# COMPACT_ATOMS: atom_id res chain seq x y z
N MET A 1 -13.86 5.06 -51.09
CA MET A 1 -13.40 3.81 -50.46
C MET A 1 -13.41 4.08 -48.97
N ASP A 2 -14.47 3.68 -48.26
CA ASP A 2 -14.83 4.33 -46.99
C ASP A 2 -15.43 3.33 -45.97
N ARG A 3 -14.62 2.38 -45.48
CA ARG A 3 -15.08 1.30 -44.57
C ARG A 3 -14.01 0.75 -43.59
N GLU A 4 -13.04 1.56 -43.15
CA GLU A 4 -11.93 1.04 -42.30
C GLU A 4 -11.55 1.92 -41.08
N ARG A 5 -12.52 2.67 -40.52
CA ARG A 5 -12.42 3.22 -39.16
C ARG A 5 -13.63 2.80 -38.34
N THR A 6 -13.75 1.51 -38.04
CA THR A 6 -14.71 1.07 -37.04
C THR A 6 -14.06 1.31 -35.67
N GLU A 7 -14.29 2.50 -35.10
CA GLU A 7 -14.11 2.72 -33.66
C GLU A 7 -14.76 1.54 -32.93
N LYS A 8 -14.00 0.80 -32.13
CA LYS A 8 -14.56 -0.32 -31.36
C LYS A 8 -15.58 0.26 -30.39
N ASN A 9 -16.86 0.08 -30.68
CA ASN A 9 -17.95 0.49 -29.80
C ASN A 9 -17.81 -0.23 -28.45
N ILE A 10 -18.11 0.45 -27.34
CA ILE A 10 -18.07 -0.12 -25.98
C ILE A 10 -18.70 -1.51 -25.87
N GLY A 11 -19.82 -1.76 -26.56
CA GLY A 11 -20.46 -3.09 -26.55
C GLY A 11 -19.56 -4.18 -27.12
N ARG A 12 -18.79 -3.87 -28.17
CA ARG A 12 -17.81 -4.80 -28.74
C ARG A 12 -16.60 -4.98 -27.82
N ILE A 13 -16.15 -3.91 -27.18
CA ILE A 13 -15.04 -3.95 -26.22
C ILE A 13 -15.38 -4.86 -25.03
N LEU A 14 -16.56 -4.67 -24.45
CA LEU A 14 -17.03 -5.49 -23.33
C LEU A 14 -17.26 -6.94 -23.75
N PHE A 15 -17.75 -7.18 -24.96
CA PHE A 15 -17.92 -8.53 -25.50
C PHE A 15 -16.58 -9.24 -25.73
N ASP A 16 -15.63 -8.58 -26.40
CA ASP A 16 -14.29 -9.13 -26.67
C ASP A 16 -13.52 -9.39 -25.38
N ALA A 17 -13.79 -8.62 -24.31
CA ALA A 17 -13.22 -8.83 -22.98
C ALA A 17 -13.94 -9.88 -22.13
N GLY A 18 -14.95 -10.57 -22.68
CA GLY A 18 -15.73 -11.60 -21.98
C GLY A 18 -16.63 -11.06 -20.86
N ARG A 19 -16.92 -9.75 -20.85
CA ARG A 19 -17.74 -9.09 -19.81
C ARG A 19 -19.24 -9.16 -20.10
N ILE A 20 -19.62 -9.30 -21.37
CA ILE A 20 -21.03 -9.45 -21.80
C ILE A 20 -21.14 -10.50 -22.90
N THR A 21 -22.28 -11.18 -22.98
CA THR A 21 -22.58 -12.13 -24.06
C THR A 21 -23.42 -11.49 -25.17
N GLU A 22 -23.56 -12.17 -26.31
CA GLU A 22 -24.42 -11.71 -27.41
C GLU A 22 -25.90 -11.61 -27.00
N SER A 23 -26.33 -12.50 -26.10
CA SER A 23 -27.66 -12.44 -25.47
C SER A 23 -27.82 -11.18 -24.61
N ASP A 24 -26.79 -10.80 -23.85
CA ASP A 24 -26.80 -9.61 -22.99
C ASP A 24 -26.85 -8.32 -23.81
N VAL A 25 -26.12 -8.27 -24.95
CA VAL A 25 -26.20 -7.17 -25.91
C VAL A 25 -27.64 -7.02 -26.43
N GLY A 26 -28.29 -8.13 -26.81
CA GLY A 26 -29.68 -8.11 -27.26
C GLY A 26 -30.64 -7.57 -26.20
N ARG A 27 -30.48 -8.01 -24.94
CA ARG A 27 -31.29 -7.54 -23.81
C ARG A 27 -31.09 -6.05 -23.52
N ALA A 28 -29.85 -5.59 -23.51
CA ALA A 28 -29.53 -4.18 -23.27
C ALA A 28 -30.04 -3.27 -24.40
N LEU A 29 -29.93 -3.68 -25.67
CA LEU A 29 -30.52 -2.92 -26.78
C LEU A 29 -32.05 -2.87 -26.72
N ALA A 30 -32.70 -3.96 -26.29
CA ALA A 30 -34.16 -3.98 -26.10
C ALA A 30 -34.59 -3.01 -24.98
N HIS A 31 -33.88 -3.02 -23.85
CA HIS A 31 -34.13 -2.11 -22.74
C HIS A 31 -33.88 -0.64 -23.14
N GLN A 32 -32.78 -0.35 -23.81
CA GLN A 32 -32.46 0.99 -24.32
C GLN A 32 -33.53 1.51 -25.29
N ARG A 33 -34.11 0.66 -26.14
CA ARG A 33 -35.20 1.06 -27.05
C ARG A 33 -36.50 1.40 -26.31
N GLN A 34 -36.73 0.78 -25.15
CA GLN A 34 -37.94 1.00 -24.35
C GLN A 34 -37.81 2.20 -23.42
N GLU A 35 -36.68 2.31 -22.71
CA GLU A 35 -36.46 3.30 -21.65
C GLU A 35 -35.61 4.51 -22.09
N GLY A 36 -34.95 4.43 -23.25
CA GLY A 36 -33.97 5.42 -23.69
C GLY A 36 -32.60 5.25 -23.01
N GLY A 37 -31.78 6.29 -23.04
CA GLY A 37 -30.45 6.32 -22.38
C GLY A 37 -29.31 5.71 -23.20
N LEU A 38 -28.13 5.63 -22.58
CA LEU A 38 -26.92 5.06 -23.20
C LEU A 38 -26.89 3.53 -23.06
N PHE A 39 -26.24 2.85 -24.01
CA PHE A 39 -26.13 1.39 -24.00
C PHE A 39 -25.45 0.86 -22.73
N GLY A 40 -24.41 1.55 -22.24
CA GLY A 40 -23.74 1.21 -20.98
C GLY A 40 -24.65 1.36 -19.75
N GLU A 41 -25.49 2.39 -19.70
CA GLU A 41 -26.47 2.60 -18.63
C GLU A 41 -27.51 1.47 -18.62
N ALA A 42 -27.97 1.06 -19.81
CA ALA A 42 -28.88 -0.08 -19.95
C ALA A 42 -28.26 -1.39 -19.44
N LEU A 43 -26.97 -1.64 -19.70
CA LEU A 43 -26.27 -2.81 -19.16
C LEU A 43 -26.22 -2.79 -17.63
N VAL A 44 -25.97 -1.64 -17.02
CA VAL A 44 -25.94 -1.47 -15.55
C VAL A 44 -27.34 -1.63 -14.95
N ALA A 45 -28.35 -1.00 -15.55
CA ALA A 45 -29.74 -1.06 -15.08
C ALA A 45 -30.29 -2.50 -15.08
N LEU A 46 -29.89 -3.30 -16.07
CA LEU A 46 -30.23 -4.71 -16.16
C LEU A 46 -29.38 -5.63 -15.26
N GLY A 47 -28.40 -5.08 -14.52
CA GLY A 47 -27.47 -5.84 -13.67
C GLY A 47 -26.50 -6.73 -14.44
N LEU A 48 -26.27 -6.45 -15.73
CA LEU A 48 -25.43 -7.25 -16.61
C LEU A 48 -23.94 -6.94 -16.43
N VAL A 49 -23.62 -5.71 -16.06
CA VAL A 49 -22.25 -5.24 -15.78
C VAL A 49 -22.28 -4.27 -14.60
N ARG A 50 -21.14 -4.12 -13.92
CA ARG A 50 -20.97 -3.08 -12.89
C ARG A 50 -20.69 -1.72 -13.55
N PRO A 51 -21.03 -0.59 -12.90
CA PRO A 51 -20.69 0.74 -13.40
C PRO A 51 -19.20 0.89 -13.75
N SER A 52 -18.31 0.36 -12.89
CA SER A 52 -16.86 0.39 -13.10
C SER A 52 -16.39 -0.39 -14.34
N GLU A 53 -17.14 -1.39 -14.78
CA GLU A 53 -16.82 -2.14 -16.00
C GLU A 53 -17.21 -1.35 -17.26
N VAL A 54 -18.28 -0.56 -17.18
CA VAL A 54 -18.65 0.40 -18.24
C VAL A 54 -17.62 1.51 -18.33
N ASP A 55 -17.19 2.06 -17.20
CA ASP A 55 -16.15 3.10 -17.17
C ASP A 55 -14.84 2.58 -17.78
N TRP A 56 -14.41 1.35 -17.44
CA TRP A 56 -13.26 0.70 -18.07
C TRP A 56 -13.43 0.51 -19.59
N GLY A 57 -14.64 0.11 -20.03
CA GLY A 57 -14.96 -0.04 -21.45
C GLY A 57 -14.89 1.29 -22.19
N LEU A 58 -15.34 2.38 -21.57
CA LEU A 58 -15.22 3.74 -22.10
C LEU A 58 -13.76 4.17 -22.17
N ALA A 59 -12.97 3.99 -21.11
CA ALA A 59 -11.54 4.31 -21.12
C ALA A 59 -10.81 3.60 -22.28
N SER A 60 -11.13 2.32 -22.49
CA SER A 60 -10.59 1.52 -23.59
C SER A 60 -11.04 2.01 -24.96
N GLN A 61 -12.30 2.45 -25.11
CA GLN A 61 -12.82 3.00 -26.36
C GLN A 61 -12.11 4.29 -26.77
N TYR A 62 -11.84 5.17 -25.81
CA TYR A 62 -11.21 6.47 -26.03
C TYR A 62 -9.68 6.44 -25.87
N ASN A 63 -9.09 5.25 -25.66
CA ASN A 63 -7.66 5.05 -25.42
C ASN A 63 -7.10 5.93 -24.28
N LEU A 64 -7.85 6.02 -23.18
CA LEU A 64 -7.49 6.75 -21.98
C LEU A 64 -7.07 5.78 -20.86
N PRO A 65 -6.13 6.16 -19.98
CA PRO A 65 -5.87 5.43 -18.75
C PRO A 65 -7.11 5.42 -17.84
N TYR A 66 -7.39 4.29 -17.19
CA TYR A 66 -8.41 4.21 -16.13
C TYR A 66 -7.73 4.15 -14.76
N VAL A 67 -7.99 5.13 -13.90
CA VAL A 67 -7.27 5.35 -12.64
C VAL A 67 -8.21 5.56 -11.46
N PHE A 68 -7.70 5.25 -10.27
CA PHE A 68 -8.39 5.46 -8.99
C PHE A 68 -7.69 6.64 -8.31
N PRO A 69 -8.29 7.85 -8.28
CA PRO A 69 -7.62 9.04 -7.77
C PRO A 69 -7.42 8.96 -6.25
N ASP A 70 -6.16 9.05 -5.80
CA ASP A 70 -5.76 9.11 -4.39
C ASP A 70 -5.39 10.55 -4.03
N ALA A 71 -6.14 11.17 -3.14
CA ALA A 71 -5.91 12.55 -2.69
C ALA A 71 -4.51 12.79 -2.10
N SER A 72 -3.89 11.77 -1.51
CA SER A 72 -2.54 11.87 -0.93
C SER A 72 -1.43 11.89 -1.99
N ALA A 73 -1.73 11.43 -3.19
CA ALA A 73 -0.82 11.40 -4.34
C ALA A 73 -0.99 12.62 -5.28
N VAL A 74 -2.01 13.45 -5.05
CA VAL A 74 -2.26 14.66 -5.85
C VAL A 74 -1.20 15.71 -5.55
N ASP A 75 -0.55 16.22 -6.60
CA ASP A 75 0.36 17.36 -6.47
C ASP A 75 -0.43 18.62 -6.02
N PRO A 76 -0.17 19.16 -4.80
CA PRO A 76 -0.91 20.31 -4.28
C PRO A 76 -0.78 21.56 -5.16
N SER A 77 0.31 21.70 -5.92
CA SER A 77 0.50 22.83 -6.83
C SER A 77 -0.45 22.80 -8.03
N LEU A 78 -0.85 21.60 -8.46
CA LEU A 78 -1.81 21.41 -9.56
C LEU A 78 -3.26 21.55 -9.08
N ALA A 79 -3.57 21.09 -7.88
CA ALA A 79 -4.88 21.29 -7.26
C ALA A 79 -5.20 22.79 -7.14
N ARG A 80 -4.22 23.63 -6.83
CA ARG A 80 -4.37 25.10 -6.75
C ARG A 80 -4.66 25.79 -8.08
N LEU A 81 -4.55 25.12 -9.22
CA LEU A 81 -4.91 25.67 -10.54
C LEU A 81 -6.42 25.74 -10.76
N VAL A 82 -7.20 25.07 -9.92
CA VAL A 82 -8.65 25.00 -10.01
C VAL A 82 -9.30 25.28 -8.66
N THR A 83 -10.55 25.73 -8.67
CA THR A 83 -11.33 25.90 -7.43
C THR A 83 -12.07 24.61 -7.09
N VAL A 84 -12.47 24.45 -5.83
CA VAL A 84 -13.31 23.32 -5.40
C VAL A 84 -14.63 23.27 -6.18
N ASP A 85 -15.26 24.43 -6.42
CA ASP A 85 -16.50 24.52 -7.18
C ASP A 85 -16.30 24.08 -8.63
N TRP A 86 -15.18 24.47 -9.25
CA TRP A 86 -14.82 24.02 -10.59
C TRP A 86 -14.61 22.50 -10.64
N ALA A 87 -13.82 21.97 -9.68
CA ALA A 87 -13.51 20.56 -9.62
C ALA A 87 -14.77 19.70 -9.43
N LEU A 88 -15.70 20.14 -8.56
CA LEU A 88 -16.99 19.47 -8.35
C LEU A 88 -17.92 19.59 -9.55
N ALA A 89 -18.06 20.80 -10.13
CA ALA A 89 -18.93 21.05 -11.27
C ALA A 89 -18.54 20.20 -12.48
N HIS A 90 -17.23 20.09 -12.76
CA HIS A 90 -16.73 19.24 -13.83
C HIS A 90 -16.55 17.79 -13.40
N THR A 91 -16.57 17.47 -12.10
CA THR A 91 -16.12 16.18 -11.54
C THR A 91 -14.76 15.81 -12.15
N ALA A 92 -13.80 16.73 -11.99
CA ALA A 92 -12.49 16.65 -12.60
C ALA A 92 -11.41 17.13 -11.62
N LEU A 93 -10.27 16.43 -11.58
CA LEU A 93 -9.19 16.73 -10.64
C LEU A 93 -7.82 16.62 -11.34
N PRO A 94 -7.02 17.70 -11.38
CA PRO A 94 -5.62 17.62 -11.79
C PRO A 94 -4.83 16.82 -10.74
N ILE A 95 -4.21 15.71 -11.14
CA ILE A 95 -3.58 14.79 -10.17
C ILE A 95 -2.05 14.79 -10.23
N ALA A 96 -1.46 14.99 -11.40
CA ALA A 96 -0.03 14.80 -11.59
C ALA A 96 0.50 15.63 -12.76
N ARG A 97 1.79 15.93 -12.71
CA ARG A 97 2.54 16.56 -13.79
C ARG A 97 3.63 15.61 -14.24
N SER A 98 3.70 15.37 -15.54
CA SER A 98 4.78 14.60 -16.17
C SER A 98 5.43 15.46 -17.25
N GLY A 99 6.65 15.92 -16.99
CA GLY A 99 7.36 16.86 -17.86
C GLY A 99 6.59 18.17 -18.08
N GLU A 100 6.15 18.39 -19.32
CA GLU A 100 5.40 19.57 -19.75
C GLU A 100 3.88 19.32 -19.88
N ARG A 101 3.36 18.19 -19.38
CA ARG A 101 1.93 17.84 -19.47
C ARG A 101 1.30 17.66 -18.08
N ILE A 102 0.02 18.00 -17.96
CA ILE A 102 -0.79 17.80 -16.75
C ILE A 102 -1.76 16.65 -16.97
N THR A 103 -1.86 15.72 -16.03
CA THR A 103 -2.88 14.68 -16.06
C THR A 103 -4.12 15.14 -15.30
N LEU A 104 -5.25 15.21 -16.00
CA LEU A 104 -6.57 15.53 -15.46
C LEU A 104 -7.43 14.26 -15.41
N VAL A 105 -7.84 13.86 -14.21
CA VAL A 105 -8.80 12.77 -14.05
C VAL A 105 -10.22 13.32 -14.23
N VAL A 106 -11.03 12.65 -15.04
CA VAL A 106 -12.44 12.95 -15.31
C VAL A 106 -13.30 11.69 -15.18
N ASP A 107 -14.58 11.86 -14.90
CA ASP A 107 -15.59 10.79 -14.87
C ASP A 107 -16.13 10.42 -16.25
N SER A 108 -15.89 11.25 -17.28
CA SER A 108 -16.36 10.98 -18.63
C SER A 108 -15.36 11.49 -19.68
N PRO A 109 -15.06 10.69 -20.72
CA PRO A 109 -14.13 11.10 -21.79
C PRO A 109 -14.68 12.25 -22.64
N LEU A 110 -15.98 12.53 -22.55
CA LEU A 110 -16.65 13.60 -23.30
C LEU A 110 -16.46 14.99 -22.67
N LYS A 111 -15.89 15.08 -21.46
CA LYS A 111 -15.66 16.35 -20.75
C LYS A 111 -14.41 17.07 -21.24
N THR A 112 -14.29 17.28 -22.56
CA THR A 112 -13.15 17.95 -23.18
C THR A 112 -13.04 19.44 -22.80
N GLU A 113 -14.14 20.06 -22.38
CA GLU A 113 -14.14 21.48 -21.96
C GLU A 113 -13.31 21.70 -20.69
N ALA A 114 -13.42 20.80 -19.70
CA ALA A 114 -12.64 20.90 -18.46
C ALA A 114 -11.13 20.83 -18.73
N ALA A 115 -10.71 20.02 -19.70
CA ALA A 115 -9.31 19.97 -20.12
C ALA A 115 -8.87 21.30 -20.73
N ARG A 116 -9.64 21.86 -21.68
CA ARG A 116 -9.31 23.14 -22.34
C ARG A 116 -9.22 24.30 -21.37
N GLU A 117 -10.15 24.39 -20.42
CA GLU A 117 -10.13 25.42 -19.39
C GLU A 117 -8.87 25.31 -18.49
N LEU A 118 -8.48 24.09 -18.14
CA LEU A 118 -7.27 23.84 -17.35
C LEU A 118 -6.00 24.16 -18.16
N GLU A 119 -5.95 23.78 -19.43
CA GLU A 119 -4.84 24.13 -20.34
C GLU A 119 -4.64 25.64 -20.42
N ALA A 120 -5.73 26.40 -20.59
CA ALA A 120 -5.69 27.86 -20.65
C ALA A 120 -5.20 28.49 -19.34
N ARG A 121 -5.54 27.92 -18.19
CA ARG A 121 -5.09 28.39 -16.86
C ARG A 121 -3.64 28.03 -16.58
N ALA A 122 -3.23 26.82 -16.93
CA ALA A 122 -1.91 26.28 -16.61
C ALA A 122 -0.83 26.68 -17.63
N GLY A 123 -1.22 27.07 -18.85
CA GLY A 123 -0.29 27.31 -19.95
C GLY A 123 0.43 26.04 -20.42
N MET A 124 -0.15 24.87 -20.12
CA MET A 124 0.45 23.55 -20.37
C MET A 124 -0.62 22.62 -20.97
N PRO A 125 -0.25 21.73 -21.90
CA PRO A 125 -1.17 20.73 -22.44
C PRO A 125 -1.64 19.72 -21.37
N VAL A 126 -2.89 19.26 -21.49
CA VAL A 126 -3.54 18.37 -20.54
C VAL A 126 -3.82 17.01 -21.19
N ASP A 127 -3.45 15.94 -20.50
CA ASP A 127 -3.82 14.57 -20.82
C ASP A 127 -4.98 14.13 -19.92
N LEU A 128 -5.97 13.49 -20.53
CA LEU A 128 -7.11 12.94 -19.80
C LEU A 128 -6.82 11.54 -19.26
N ALA A 129 -7.29 11.28 -18.05
CA ALA A 129 -7.45 9.96 -17.49
C ALA A 129 -8.89 9.80 -17.00
N LEU A 130 -9.45 8.61 -17.13
CA LEU A 130 -10.80 8.31 -16.68
C LEU A 130 -10.76 7.71 -15.26
N GLY A 131 -11.73 8.06 -14.40
CA GLY A 131 -11.86 7.44 -13.09
C GLY A 131 -13.30 7.43 -12.57
N PRO A 132 -13.59 6.68 -11.50
CA PRO A 132 -14.94 6.61 -10.94
C PRO A 132 -15.39 7.96 -10.38
N ALA A 133 -16.58 8.43 -10.78
CA ALA A 133 -17.11 9.74 -10.37
C ALA A 133 -17.14 9.94 -8.84
N GLU A 134 -17.55 8.92 -8.08
CA GLU A 134 -17.59 8.98 -6.62
C GLU A 134 -16.21 9.14 -5.99
N GLN A 135 -15.20 8.45 -6.53
CA GLN A 135 -13.84 8.55 -6.02
C GLN A 135 -13.19 9.88 -6.39
N ILE A 136 -13.46 10.39 -7.61
CA ILE A 136 -13.04 11.74 -7.99
C ILE A 136 -13.65 12.77 -7.03
N ARG A 137 -14.96 12.68 -6.74
CA ARG A 137 -15.63 13.55 -5.77
C ARG A 137 -15.03 13.44 -4.37
N GLN A 138 -14.73 12.23 -3.91
CA GLN A 138 -14.09 11.99 -2.62
C GLN A 138 -12.69 12.61 -2.58
N ALA A 139 -11.88 12.40 -3.61
CA ALA A 139 -10.54 12.97 -3.73
C ALA A 139 -10.60 14.50 -3.77
N ILE A 140 -11.54 15.11 -4.50
CA ILE A 140 -11.76 16.56 -4.50
C ILE A 140 -12.07 17.06 -3.08
N ARG A 141 -12.96 16.40 -2.34
CA ARG A 141 -13.28 16.79 -0.95
C ARG A 141 -12.06 16.68 -0.02
N GLN A 142 -11.21 15.68 -0.22
CA GLN A 142 -9.99 15.48 0.59
C GLN A 142 -8.91 16.51 0.24
N VAL A 143 -8.70 16.80 -1.05
CA VAL A 143 -7.69 17.74 -1.55
C VAL A 143 -8.06 19.19 -1.21
N PHE A 144 -9.31 19.60 -1.46
CA PHE A 144 -9.76 20.98 -1.24
C PHE A 144 -10.34 21.22 0.16
N GLY A 145 -10.63 20.16 0.92
CA GLY A 145 -11.01 20.26 2.33
C GLY A 145 -9.91 20.79 3.26
N GLY A 146 -8.72 21.07 2.71
CA GLY A 146 -7.55 21.56 3.43
C GLY A 146 -7.33 23.09 3.48
N GLU A 147 -8.02 23.91 2.67
CA GLU A 147 -7.73 25.36 2.61
C GLU A 147 -8.99 26.24 2.76
N GLY A 148 -9.33 26.53 4.02
CA GLY A 148 -10.38 27.48 4.42
C GLY A 148 -10.78 27.40 5.90
N GLN A 149 -9.84 27.65 6.82
CA GLN A 149 -9.99 27.65 8.29
C GLN A 149 -10.43 26.32 8.95
N GLY A 150 -9.44 25.46 9.23
CA GLY A 150 -9.26 24.81 10.54
C GLY A 150 -10.43 24.10 11.21
N GLY A 151 -11.14 23.22 10.50
CA GLY A 151 -12.18 22.35 11.07
C GLY A 151 -11.84 20.89 10.82
N GLY A 152 -11.29 20.23 11.85
CA GLY A 152 -10.87 18.84 11.78
C GLY A 152 -11.98 17.88 11.35
N SER A 153 -11.56 16.78 10.71
CA SER A 153 -12.27 15.51 10.64
C SER A 153 -13.17 15.36 11.86
N LEU A 154 -14.48 15.43 11.63
CA LEU A 154 -15.47 15.35 12.69
C LEU A 154 -15.21 14.07 13.51
N ILE A 155 -14.87 14.32 14.77
CA ILE A 155 -15.08 13.49 15.95
C ILE A 155 -15.90 12.25 15.61
N ALA A 156 -15.27 11.07 15.65
CA ALA A 156 -16.03 9.84 15.80
C ALA A 156 -16.98 10.05 17.00
N THR A 157 -18.29 9.86 16.78
CA THR A 157 -19.42 10.29 17.63
C THR A 157 -19.37 9.77 19.09
N ARG A 158 -18.33 9.03 19.47
CA ARG A 158 -18.09 8.45 20.78
C ARG A 158 -17.01 9.25 21.52
N ALA A 159 -17.38 9.79 22.70
CA ALA A 159 -16.40 10.34 23.64
C ALA A 159 -15.57 9.20 24.27
N LEU A 160 -14.24 9.36 24.29
CA LEU A 160 -13.30 8.39 24.85
C LEU A 160 -12.78 8.83 26.22
N SER A 161 -12.48 7.87 27.10
CA SER A 161 -11.60 8.16 28.23
C SER A 161 -10.14 8.33 27.76
N LEU A 162 -9.32 9.03 28.57
CA LEU A 162 -7.88 9.13 28.30
C LEU A 162 -7.18 7.76 28.27
N ASP A 163 -7.65 6.81 29.06
CA ASP A 163 -7.13 5.44 29.08
C ASP A 163 -7.46 4.68 27.78
N GLU A 164 -8.68 4.86 27.25
CA GLU A 164 -9.09 4.32 25.95
C GLU A 164 -8.25 4.95 24.81
N LEU A 165 -8.05 6.28 24.83
CA LEU A 165 -7.22 6.98 23.86
C LEU A 165 -5.77 6.49 23.87
N GLY A 166 -5.17 6.37 25.05
CA GLY A 166 -3.80 5.89 25.19
C GLY A 166 -3.64 4.43 24.75
N SER A 167 -4.66 3.59 24.97
CA SER A 167 -4.67 2.20 24.51
C SER A 167 -4.75 2.11 22.98
N LEU A 168 -5.59 2.94 22.34
CA LEU A 168 -5.71 3.03 20.89
C LEU A 168 -4.43 3.54 20.22
N ALA A 169 -3.80 4.58 20.78
CA ALA A 169 -2.53 5.11 20.28
C ALA A 169 -1.38 4.10 20.35
N ARG A 170 -1.39 3.21 21.35
CA ARG A 170 -0.39 2.13 21.48
C ARG A 170 -0.67 0.97 20.53
N MET A 171 -1.94 0.57 20.36
CA MET A 171 -2.34 -0.49 19.42
C MET A 171 -1.97 -0.18 17.97
N THR A 172 -1.95 1.10 17.62
CA THR A 172 -1.58 1.62 16.29
C THR A 172 -0.08 1.92 16.15
N GLN A 173 0.74 1.56 17.16
CA GLN A 173 2.17 1.86 17.22
C GLN A 173 2.51 3.35 16.96
N SER A 174 1.60 4.27 17.27
CA SER A 174 1.74 5.69 16.96
C SER A 174 2.85 6.34 17.79
N PRO A 175 3.88 6.95 17.16
CA PRO A 175 4.95 7.65 17.89
C PRO A 175 4.50 9.01 18.46
N ARG A 176 3.32 9.50 18.06
CA ARG A 176 2.82 10.84 18.42
C ARG A 176 1.33 10.81 18.73
N TRP A 177 1.00 11.15 19.96
CA TRP A 177 -0.36 11.38 20.41
C TRP A 177 -0.38 12.53 21.40
N GLY A 178 -1.53 13.15 21.58
CA GLY A 178 -1.63 14.39 22.31
C GLY A 178 -3.04 14.72 22.75
N ILE A 179 -3.12 15.82 23.49
CA ILE A 179 -4.37 16.36 24.00
C ILE A 179 -4.38 17.84 23.68
N SER A 180 -5.45 18.26 23.01
CA SER A 180 -5.74 19.65 22.69
C SER A 180 -6.88 20.12 23.58
N VAL A 181 -6.66 21.18 24.34
CA VAL A 181 -7.67 21.74 25.24
C VAL A 181 -8.02 23.14 24.78
N ARG A 182 -9.31 23.35 24.51
CA ARG A 182 -9.88 24.64 24.12
C ARG A 182 -11.17 24.86 24.88
N GLU A 183 -11.32 26.02 25.53
CA GLU A 183 -12.57 26.42 26.20
C GLU A 183 -13.13 25.36 27.20
N GLY A 184 -12.25 24.62 27.87
CA GLY A 184 -12.62 23.54 28.80
C GLY A 184 -13.00 22.20 28.14
N GLN A 185 -12.92 22.10 26.81
CA GLN A 185 -13.10 20.85 26.07
C GLN A 185 -11.75 20.20 25.75
N GLY A 186 -11.56 18.97 26.22
CA GLY A 186 -10.41 18.13 25.87
C GLY A 186 -10.68 17.31 24.61
N ILE A 187 -9.78 17.41 23.63
CA ILE A 187 -9.74 16.59 22.43
C ILE A 187 -8.47 15.75 22.48
N GLY A 188 -8.65 14.43 22.55
CA GLY A 188 -7.56 13.48 22.42
C GLY A 188 -7.28 13.18 20.97
N TRP A 189 -6.02 13.08 20.59
CA TRP A 189 -5.65 12.75 19.22
C TRP A 189 -4.42 11.85 19.16
N TYR A 190 -4.35 11.01 18.13
CA TYR A 190 -3.18 10.22 17.81
C TYR A 190 -3.01 10.15 16.29
N GLN A 191 -1.78 9.94 15.85
CA GLN A 191 -1.44 9.83 14.43
C GLN A 191 -1.34 8.35 14.02
N ASP A 192 -2.26 7.90 13.19
CA ASP A 192 -2.30 6.57 12.58
C ASP A 192 -1.82 6.70 11.13
N ASP A 193 -0.64 6.16 10.82
CA ASP A 193 0.05 6.36 9.54
C ASP A 193 0.22 7.85 9.14
N LEU A 194 -0.65 8.36 8.26
CA LEU A 194 -0.67 9.75 7.78
C LEU A 194 -1.92 10.52 8.25
N GLU A 195 -2.83 9.88 8.98
CA GLU A 195 -4.09 10.45 9.43
C GLU A 195 -4.04 10.79 10.93
N VAL A 196 -4.44 12.01 11.28
CA VAL A 196 -4.60 12.40 12.69
C VAL A 196 -6.03 12.14 13.12
N ARG A 197 -6.22 11.07 13.89
CA ARG A 197 -7.52 10.71 14.47
C ARG A 197 -7.77 11.55 15.72
N ARG A 198 -8.97 12.13 15.83
CA ARG A 198 -9.37 13.02 16.93
C ARG A 198 -10.66 12.53 17.59
N TYR A 199 -10.68 12.52 18.91
CA TYR A 199 -11.79 12.07 19.73
C TYR A 199 -12.06 13.07 20.84
N ARG A 200 -13.34 13.36 21.11
CA ARG A 200 -13.72 14.15 22.29
C ARG A 200 -13.44 13.32 23.54
N LEU A 201 -12.85 13.93 24.57
CA LEU A 201 -12.61 13.26 25.84
C LEU A 201 -13.84 13.35 26.75
N LYS A 202 -14.02 12.35 27.62
CA LYS A 202 -15.01 12.39 28.70
C LYS A 202 -14.70 13.53 29.68
N PRO A 203 -15.69 14.12 30.38
CA PRO A 203 -15.50 15.32 31.21
C PRO A 203 -14.46 15.20 32.33
N ASP A 204 -14.11 13.98 32.76
CA ASP A 204 -13.12 13.69 33.81
C ASP A 204 -11.66 13.76 33.33
N TRP A 205 -11.46 14.14 32.06
CA TRP A 205 -10.16 14.11 31.39
C TRP A 205 -9.06 14.92 32.12
N GLU A 206 -9.38 16.05 32.74
CA GLU A 206 -8.42 16.88 33.48
C GLU A 206 -7.85 16.14 34.68
N ALA A 207 -8.72 15.59 35.53
CA ALA A 207 -8.33 14.84 36.72
C ALA A 207 -7.56 13.57 36.37
N VAL A 208 -7.92 12.92 35.25
CA VAL A 208 -7.20 11.74 34.76
C VAL A 208 -5.82 12.14 34.23
N LEU A 209 -5.71 13.23 33.47
CA LEU A 209 -4.44 13.73 32.92
C LEU A 209 -3.43 14.05 34.03
N GLU A 210 -3.87 14.74 35.09
CA GLU A 210 -3.04 15.06 36.26
C GLU A 210 -2.60 13.81 37.03
N ARG A 211 -3.37 12.72 36.97
CA ARG A 211 -3.04 11.45 37.64
C ARG A 211 -2.11 10.56 36.83
N ILE A 212 -2.25 10.55 35.49
CA ILE A 212 -1.49 9.63 34.63
C ILE A 212 -0.05 10.11 34.38
N LEU A 213 0.24 11.41 34.53
CA LEU A 213 1.57 11.99 34.30
C LEU A 213 2.21 12.47 35.61
N SER A 214 3.48 12.14 35.81
CA SER A 214 4.28 12.66 36.92
C SER A 214 5.69 13.03 36.43
N PRO A 215 6.11 14.32 36.44
CA PRO A 215 5.38 15.51 36.88
C PRO A 215 4.19 15.85 35.98
N SER A 216 3.13 16.43 36.55
CA SER A 216 1.91 16.73 35.80
C SER A 216 2.03 18.00 34.96
N PRO A 217 1.15 18.20 33.95
CA PRO A 217 1.11 19.44 33.18
C PRO A 217 0.87 20.68 34.04
N GLY A 218 0.00 20.62 35.06
CA GLY A 218 -0.22 21.73 35.99
C GLY A 218 1.03 22.17 36.77
N GLU A 219 1.97 21.26 37.01
CA GLU A 219 3.22 21.54 37.73
C GLU A 219 4.31 22.16 36.84
N ARG A 220 4.28 21.90 35.53
CA ARG A 220 5.41 22.19 34.61
C ARG A 220 5.07 23.12 33.46
N LEU A 221 3.80 23.21 33.06
CA LEU A 221 3.39 24.05 31.94
C LEU A 221 3.14 25.49 32.42
N PRO A 222 3.84 26.51 31.86
CA PRO A 222 3.60 27.89 32.25
C PRO A 222 2.22 28.38 31.82
N ALA A 223 1.67 29.37 32.53
CA ALA A 223 0.36 29.94 32.21
C ALA A 223 0.29 30.53 30.77
N ARG A 224 1.42 30.95 30.20
CA ARG A 224 1.59 31.29 28.78
C ARG A 224 3.00 30.95 28.34
N GLY A 225 3.13 30.29 27.19
CA GLY A 225 4.42 29.90 26.61
C GLY A 225 4.55 28.40 26.38
N GLU A 226 5.76 27.97 26.05
CA GLU A 226 6.07 26.57 25.76
C GLU A 226 6.83 25.92 26.92
N GLY A 227 6.64 24.61 27.11
CA GLY A 227 7.36 23.82 28.09
C GLY A 227 7.67 22.42 27.54
N ALA A 228 8.80 21.85 27.93
CA ALA A 228 9.13 20.46 27.62
C ALA A 228 9.74 19.79 28.86
N TRP A 229 9.24 18.61 29.21
CA TRP A 229 9.74 17.84 30.34
C TRP A 229 9.56 16.34 30.12
N LEU A 230 10.31 15.55 30.89
CA LEU A 230 10.12 14.10 30.96
C LEU A 230 9.13 13.80 32.09
N ALA A 231 8.12 13.00 31.79
CA ALA A 231 7.14 12.52 32.75
C ALA A 231 7.06 10.99 32.72
N GLN A 232 6.81 10.38 33.87
CA GLN A 232 6.36 8.99 33.95
C GLN A 232 4.87 8.95 33.63
N ILE A 233 4.50 8.12 32.66
CA ILE A 233 3.10 7.84 32.34
C ILE A 233 2.66 6.52 32.99
N ARG A 234 1.51 6.53 33.68
CA ARG A 234 0.90 5.34 34.32
C ARG A 234 -0.51 5.13 33.77
N GLN A 235 -0.68 4.19 32.85
CA GLN A 235 -1.97 3.89 32.21
C GLN A 235 -2.20 2.38 32.12
N GLY A 236 -3.42 1.91 32.41
CA GLY A 236 -3.82 0.50 32.19
C GLY A 236 -2.95 -0.56 32.89
N GLY A 237 -2.32 -0.22 34.02
CA GLY A 237 -1.43 -1.13 34.76
C GLY A 237 0.03 -1.17 34.26
N GLN A 238 0.39 -0.40 33.23
CA GLN A 238 1.76 -0.28 32.73
C GLN A 238 2.34 1.12 32.95
N SER A 239 3.66 1.19 33.16
CA SER A 239 4.39 2.44 33.39
C SER A 239 5.46 2.64 32.32
N GLY A 240 5.61 3.86 31.80
CA GLY A 240 6.65 4.22 30.82
C GLY A 240 7.14 5.65 30.99
N VAL A 241 8.18 6.04 30.27
CA VAL A 241 8.65 7.44 30.22
C VAL A 241 8.16 8.09 28.93
N VAL A 242 7.60 9.29 29.05
CA VAL A 242 7.16 10.12 27.92
C VAL A 242 7.86 11.47 28.00
N GLU A 243 8.29 11.98 26.86
CA GLU A 243 8.58 13.40 26.70
C GLU A 243 7.26 14.12 26.43
N VAL A 244 6.93 15.04 27.33
CA VAL A 244 5.78 15.90 27.21
C VAL A 244 6.27 17.25 26.70
N ARG A 245 5.74 17.68 25.55
CA ARG A 245 5.90 19.04 25.04
C ARG A 245 4.54 19.71 25.12
N GLY A 246 4.48 20.87 25.76
CA GLY A 246 3.24 21.61 25.91
C GLY A 246 3.37 23.06 25.45
N ILE A 247 2.29 23.59 24.92
CA ILE A 247 2.15 25.00 24.57
C ILE A 247 0.88 25.51 25.26
N SER A 248 0.99 26.57 26.04
CA SER A 248 -0.14 27.20 26.73
C SER A 248 -0.39 28.61 26.21
N THR A 249 -1.64 28.93 25.94
CA THR A 249 -2.08 30.27 25.51
C THR A 249 -3.31 30.70 26.31
N SER A 250 -3.77 31.94 26.11
CA SER A 250 -5.01 32.43 26.72
C SER A 250 -6.27 31.68 26.28
N LEU A 251 -6.19 30.84 25.25
CA LEU A 251 -7.31 30.08 24.69
C LEU A 251 -7.30 28.59 25.09
N GLY A 252 -6.33 28.18 25.91
CA GLY A 252 -6.15 26.78 26.33
C GLY A 252 -4.72 26.30 26.07
N PHE A 253 -4.53 24.97 26.10
CA PHE A 253 -3.20 24.38 25.97
C PHE A 253 -3.19 23.15 25.05
N GLU A 254 -2.03 22.92 24.44
CA GLU A 254 -1.73 21.77 23.60
C GLU A 254 -0.66 20.93 24.29
N LEU A 255 -0.87 19.62 24.41
CA LEU A 255 0.12 18.66 24.88
C LEU A 255 0.41 17.64 23.80
N LEU A 256 1.69 17.46 23.50
CA LEU A 256 2.22 16.37 22.71
C LEU A 256 2.96 15.42 23.65
N LEU A 257 2.54 14.16 23.66
CA LEU A 257 3.20 13.09 24.37
C LEU A 257 3.96 12.24 23.36
N THR A 258 5.28 12.27 23.46
CA THR A 258 6.16 11.42 22.68
C THR A 258 6.69 10.35 23.62
N PRO A 259 6.36 9.05 23.42
CA PRO A 259 7.02 7.98 24.15
C PRO A 259 8.53 8.14 24.01
N ARG A 260 9.22 8.36 25.13
CA ARG A 260 10.67 8.25 25.17
C ARG A 260 10.89 6.78 25.43
N GLU A 261 11.46 6.08 24.45
CA GLU A 261 11.89 4.70 24.63
C GLU A 261 12.66 4.61 25.96
N THR A 262 11.96 4.15 26.99
CA THR A 262 12.64 3.54 28.10
C THR A 262 13.11 2.27 27.44
N HIS A 263 14.41 2.16 27.17
CA HIS A 263 15.03 0.94 26.69
C HIS A 263 14.81 -0.17 27.72
N SER A 264 13.59 -0.66 27.81
CA SER A 264 13.24 -1.99 28.19
C SER A 264 13.71 -2.81 27.02
N ARG A 265 14.88 -3.41 27.21
CA ARG A 265 15.57 -4.28 26.26
C ARG A 265 14.63 -5.35 25.67
N GLU A 266 13.99 -5.04 24.56
CA GLU A 266 13.63 -6.01 23.53
C GLU A 266 14.03 -5.41 22.19
N ALA A 267 15.14 -5.95 21.69
CA ALA A 267 15.75 -5.59 20.43
C ALA A 267 14.93 -6.15 19.26
N ASP A 268 15.09 -5.50 18.09
CA ASP A 268 14.86 -6.02 16.73
C ASP A 268 13.44 -5.93 16.15
N GLU A 269 13.04 -4.75 15.68
CA GLU A 269 12.03 -4.67 14.61
C GLU A 269 12.75 -4.59 13.25
N VAL A 270 12.57 -5.63 12.42
CA VAL A 270 13.19 -5.72 11.08
C VAL A 270 12.61 -4.64 10.15
N PRO A 271 13.44 -3.80 9.51
CA PRO A 271 12.97 -2.78 8.57
C PRO A 271 12.39 -3.42 7.30
N GLY A 272 11.13 -3.11 6.99
CA GLY A 272 10.43 -3.58 5.78
C GLY A 272 10.82 -2.83 4.49
N PRO A 273 10.27 -3.25 3.33
CA PRO A 273 10.46 -2.56 2.05
C PRO A 273 9.98 -1.12 2.09
N ASP A 274 10.63 -0.24 1.33
CA ASP A 274 10.21 1.15 1.21
C ASP A 274 8.95 1.28 0.33
N ARG A 275 8.26 2.43 0.45
CA ARG A 275 6.97 2.68 -0.23
C ARG A 275 7.04 2.48 -1.74
N SER A 276 8.15 2.87 -2.37
CA SER A 276 8.35 2.70 -3.82
C SER A 276 8.33 1.22 -4.22
N THR A 277 9.09 0.38 -3.49
CA THR A 277 9.13 -1.07 -3.67
C THR A 277 7.77 -1.72 -3.41
N LEU A 278 7.03 -1.27 -2.39
CA LEU A 278 5.68 -1.78 -2.12
C LEU A 278 4.68 -1.42 -3.23
N THR A 279 4.75 -0.21 -3.79
CA THR A 279 3.92 0.20 -4.94
C THR A 279 4.22 -0.66 -6.16
N GLU A 280 5.49 -0.93 -6.44
CA GLU A 280 5.90 -1.78 -7.57
C GLU A 280 5.38 -3.22 -7.39
N LEU A 281 5.52 -3.80 -6.20
CA LEU A 281 4.97 -5.13 -5.88
C LEU A 281 3.46 -5.20 -6.07
N ARG A 282 2.72 -4.14 -5.69
CA ARG A 282 1.27 -4.04 -5.90
C ARG A 282 0.89 -4.00 -7.37
N LEU A 283 1.64 -3.26 -8.19
CA LEU A 283 1.43 -3.20 -9.63
C LEU A 283 1.67 -4.57 -10.28
N LEU A 284 2.70 -5.30 -9.84
CA LEU A 284 2.96 -6.66 -10.33
C LEU A 284 1.83 -7.64 -9.97
N LEU A 285 1.31 -7.57 -8.74
CA LEU A 285 0.16 -8.37 -8.32
C LEU A 285 -1.11 -8.04 -9.11
N ALA A 286 -1.31 -6.77 -9.44
CA ALA A 286 -2.44 -6.35 -10.27
C ALA A 286 -2.31 -6.82 -11.73
N ALA A 287 -1.08 -7.02 -12.23
CA ALA A 287 -0.80 -7.48 -13.58
C ALA A 287 -0.98 -9.00 -13.77
N GLY A 288 -0.95 -9.80 -12.69
CA GLY A 288 -1.13 -11.24 -12.76
C GLY A 288 -0.52 -12.00 -11.58
N ALA A 289 -0.17 -13.27 -11.80
CA ALA A 289 0.52 -14.06 -10.80
C ALA A 289 1.92 -13.49 -10.52
N LEU A 290 2.32 -13.45 -9.24
CA LEU A 290 3.62 -12.97 -8.80
C LEU A 290 4.34 -14.09 -8.04
N VAL A 291 5.54 -14.44 -8.48
CA VAL A 291 6.43 -15.37 -7.76
C VAL A 291 7.71 -14.64 -7.35
N LEU A 292 7.80 -14.28 -6.07
CA LEU A 292 8.84 -13.43 -5.50
C LEU A 292 9.73 -14.19 -4.52
N GLN A 293 11.05 -14.17 -4.72
CA GLN A 293 12.02 -14.69 -3.76
C GLN A 293 12.66 -13.58 -2.92
N ILE A 294 12.58 -13.69 -1.60
CA ILE A 294 13.20 -12.76 -0.66
C ILE A 294 14.62 -13.20 -0.38
N ARG A 295 15.57 -12.27 -0.44
CA ARG A 295 16.99 -12.52 -0.18
C ARG A 295 17.52 -11.44 0.74
N SER A 296 17.93 -11.83 1.95
CA SER A 296 18.42 -10.85 2.93
C SER A 296 19.62 -11.32 3.72
N ARG A 297 20.42 -10.33 4.16
CA ARG A 297 21.52 -10.48 5.11
C ARG A 297 21.42 -9.36 6.15
N PRO A 298 21.12 -9.68 7.42
CA PRO A 298 20.99 -11.01 8.04
C PRO A 298 19.74 -11.80 7.63
N GLU A 299 19.82 -13.15 7.61
CA GLU A 299 18.70 -14.05 7.23
C GLU A 299 17.43 -13.86 8.05
N ARG A 300 17.61 -13.46 9.32
CA ARG A 300 16.53 -13.09 10.23
C ARG A 300 15.56 -12.10 9.58
N MET A 301 16.06 -11.14 8.81
CA MET A 301 15.22 -10.13 8.16
C MET A 301 14.27 -10.75 7.14
N ALA A 302 14.75 -11.69 6.33
CA ALA A 302 13.88 -12.38 5.37
C ALA A 302 12.81 -13.21 6.09
N ARG A 303 13.18 -13.88 7.19
CA ARG A 303 12.23 -14.68 7.99
C ARG A 303 11.14 -13.85 8.63
N GLU A 304 11.47 -12.69 9.20
CA GLU A 304 10.47 -11.82 9.83
C GLU A 304 9.60 -11.09 8.82
N LEU A 305 10.17 -10.73 7.66
CA LEU A 305 9.44 -10.04 6.60
C LEU A 305 8.50 -10.98 5.83
N LEU A 306 8.93 -12.22 5.57
CA LEU A 306 8.21 -13.19 4.75
C LEU A 306 6.72 -13.34 5.11
N PRO A 307 6.32 -13.61 6.37
CA PRO A 307 4.90 -13.77 6.72
C PRO A 307 4.11 -12.45 6.69
N ARG A 308 4.80 -11.29 6.73
CA ARG A 308 4.18 -9.95 6.75
C ARG A 308 3.94 -9.39 5.36
N LEU A 309 4.73 -9.79 4.37
CA LEU A 309 4.67 -9.25 3.00
C LEU A 309 3.27 -9.28 2.39
N PRO A 310 2.49 -10.37 2.47
CA PRO A 310 1.15 -10.38 1.91
C PRO A 310 0.27 -9.26 2.45
N GLY A 311 0.32 -8.99 3.76
CA GLY A 311 -0.44 -7.89 4.37
C GLY A 311 0.09 -6.49 4.03
N LEU A 312 1.33 -6.39 3.57
CA LEU A 312 1.88 -5.11 3.09
C LEU A 312 1.45 -4.80 1.65
N VAL A 313 1.15 -5.80 0.84
CA VAL A 313 0.91 -5.62 -0.60
C VAL A 313 -0.53 -5.91 -1.03
N LEU A 314 -1.26 -6.78 -0.33
CA LEU A 314 -2.66 -7.09 -0.63
C LEU A 314 -3.61 -6.16 0.12
N ALA A 315 -4.85 -6.10 -0.36
CA ALA A 315 -5.92 -5.32 0.26
C ALA A 315 -6.33 -5.89 1.64
N GLU A 316 -7.09 -5.11 2.40
CA GLU A 316 -7.70 -5.57 3.65
C GLU A 316 -8.61 -6.79 3.40
N GLY A 317 -8.59 -7.75 4.31
CA GLY A 317 -9.40 -8.97 4.23
C GLY A 317 -8.82 -10.09 3.35
N HIS A 318 -7.58 -9.95 2.88
CA HIS A 318 -6.89 -11.01 2.16
C HIS A 318 -6.77 -12.30 2.99
N ARG A 319 -6.73 -13.44 2.30
CA ARG A 319 -6.51 -14.76 2.89
C ARG A 319 -5.14 -15.26 2.47
N SER A 320 -4.19 -15.15 3.39
CA SER A 320 -2.81 -15.59 3.17
C SER A 320 -2.49 -16.84 3.97
N LEU A 321 -1.63 -17.68 3.42
CA LEU A 321 -1.09 -18.84 4.10
C LEU A 321 0.43 -18.71 4.22
N HIS A 322 0.95 -18.82 5.44
CA HIS A 322 2.38 -18.91 5.72
C HIS A 322 2.77 -20.35 6.06
N LEU A 323 3.68 -20.92 5.28
CA LEU A 323 4.25 -22.25 5.47
C LEU A 323 5.64 -22.11 6.07
N SER A 324 5.76 -22.40 7.37
CA SER A 324 7.05 -22.33 8.09
C SER A 324 7.61 -23.71 8.38
N ARG A 325 8.94 -23.83 8.45
CA ARG A 325 9.63 -25.07 8.84
C ARG A 325 9.84 -25.21 10.35
N ARG A 326 9.51 -24.20 11.14
CA ARG A 326 9.65 -24.21 12.61
C ARG A 326 8.33 -23.82 13.25
N GLU A 327 8.10 -24.26 14.48
CA GLU A 327 7.05 -23.66 15.32
C GLU A 327 7.33 -22.16 15.45
N VAL A 328 6.42 -21.36 14.91
CA VAL A 328 6.54 -19.91 14.89
C VAL A 328 6.07 -19.37 16.24
N SER A 329 7.01 -18.91 17.07
CA SER A 329 6.73 -18.14 18.29
C SER A 329 6.53 -16.65 17.98
N SER A 330 5.71 -16.30 16.99
CA SER A 330 5.41 -14.91 16.64
C SER A 330 3.97 -14.55 17.01
N THR A 331 3.76 -13.27 17.32
CA THR A 331 2.43 -12.66 17.45
C THR A 331 1.57 -13.02 16.22
N PRO A 332 0.32 -13.47 16.39
CA PRO A 332 -0.56 -13.80 15.28
C PRO A 332 -0.74 -12.58 14.35
N LEU A 333 -0.54 -12.78 13.05
CA LEU A 333 -0.78 -11.77 12.03
C LEU A 333 -2.22 -11.88 11.52
N SER A 334 -2.95 -10.77 11.50
CA SER A 334 -4.30 -10.74 10.97
C SER A 334 -4.31 -11.12 9.49
N GLY A 335 -5.21 -12.04 9.09
CA GLY A 335 -5.34 -12.49 7.70
C GLY A 335 -4.31 -13.53 7.24
N VAL A 336 -3.35 -13.91 8.07
CA VAL A 336 -2.30 -14.90 7.74
C VAL A 336 -2.47 -16.17 8.57
N LEU A 337 -2.89 -17.26 7.92
CA LEU A 337 -2.90 -18.59 8.52
C LEU A 337 -1.47 -19.14 8.50
N THR A 338 -0.91 -19.53 9.65
CA THR A 338 0.41 -20.15 9.70
C THR A 338 0.28 -21.66 9.88
N LEU A 339 0.91 -22.44 9.02
CA LEU A 339 0.96 -23.90 9.11
C LEU A 339 2.42 -24.39 9.12
N PRO A 340 2.76 -25.34 10.01
CA PRO A 340 4.07 -25.96 9.99
C PRO A 340 4.17 -26.96 8.83
N LEU A 341 5.31 -26.95 8.13
CA LEU A 341 5.72 -27.97 7.18
C LEU A 341 6.35 -29.15 7.94
N GLU A 342 5.51 -29.97 8.56
CA GLU A 342 5.91 -31.16 9.32
C GLU A 342 5.52 -32.47 8.62
N GLY A 343 6.40 -33.46 8.69
CA GLY A 343 6.13 -34.84 8.25
C GLY A 343 6.95 -35.31 7.03
N PRO A 344 6.82 -36.60 6.67
CA PRO A 344 7.48 -37.17 5.49
C PRO A 344 6.98 -36.51 4.20
N GLU A 345 7.85 -36.37 3.19
CA GLU A 345 7.62 -35.57 1.98
C GLU A 345 6.28 -35.85 1.28
N GLY A 346 5.88 -37.13 1.20
CA GLY A 346 4.60 -37.53 0.60
C GLY A 346 3.37 -37.02 1.36
N ALA A 347 3.46 -36.88 2.68
CA ALA A 347 2.38 -36.31 3.50
C ALA A 347 2.28 -34.79 3.30
N THR A 348 3.42 -34.10 3.23
CA THR A 348 3.48 -32.66 2.97
C THR A 348 2.92 -32.32 1.59
N ALA A 349 3.33 -33.05 0.54
CA ALA A 349 2.82 -32.83 -0.82
C ALA A 349 1.30 -33.07 -0.92
N ARG A 350 0.78 -34.12 -0.27
CA ARG A 350 -0.66 -34.38 -0.21
C ARG A 350 -1.42 -33.26 0.52
N ARG A 351 -0.88 -32.79 1.65
CA ARG A 351 -1.47 -31.69 2.42
C ARG A 351 -1.49 -30.38 1.62
N LEU A 352 -0.43 -30.07 0.86
CA LEU A 352 -0.42 -28.90 -0.02
C LEU A 352 -1.50 -29.01 -1.09
N LYS A 353 -1.70 -30.19 -1.68
CA LYS A 353 -2.78 -30.40 -2.65
C LYS A 353 -4.17 -30.17 -2.05
N GLU A 354 -4.40 -30.59 -0.80
CA GLU A 354 -5.66 -30.31 -0.09
C GLU A 354 -5.84 -28.80 0.17
N LEU A 355 -4.75 -28.05 0.33
CA LEU A 355 -4.78 -26.59 0.53
C LEU A 355 -5.13 -25.81 -0.74
N GLU A 356 -4.98 -26.40 -1.94
CA GLU A 356 -5.40 -25.76 -3.21
C GLU A 356 -6.91 -25.47 -3.22
N GLU A 357 -7.73 -26.30 -2.56
CA GLU A 357 -9.18 -26.13 -2.50
C GLU A 357 -9.63 -24.87 -1.73
N PHE A 358 -8.75 -24.26 -0.94
CA PHE A 358 -9.07 -23.09 -0.12
C PHE A 358 -8.93 -21.76 -0.87
N CYS A 359 -8.29 -21.77 -2.06
CA CYS A 359 -8.11 -20.61 -2.94
C CYS A 359 -7.51 -19.39 -2.22
N PHE A 360 -6.32 -19.53 -1.63
CA PHE A 360 -5.64 -18.41 -0.96
C PHE A 360 -5.25 -17.30 -1.95
N ASP A 361 -5.27 -16.05 -1.47
CA ASP A 361 -4.84 -14.88 -2.25
C ASP A 361 -3.30 -14.82 -2.33
N ALA A 362 -2.62 -15.26 -1.26
CA ALA A 362 -1.17 -15.37 -1.22
C ALA A 362 -0.67 -16.56 -0.40
N VAL A 363 0.52 -17.05 -0.78
CA VAL A 363 1.29 -18.02 0.00
C VAL A 363 2.69 -17.49 0.27
N SER A 364 3.15 -17.63 1.52
CA SER A 364 4.51 -17.32 1.93
C SER A 364 5.20 -18.58 2.45
N VAL A 365 6.27 -19.05 1.81
CA VAL A 365 6.87 -20.36 2.10
C VAL A 365 8.37 -20.28 2.41
N GLU A 366 8.77 -21.00 3.45
CA GLU A 366 10.19 -21.24 3.79
C GLU A 366 10.68 -22.53 3.13
N VAL A 367 11.66 -22.44 2.22
CA VAL A 367 12.21 -23.59 1.49
C VAL A 367 13.66 -23.85 1.89
N ALA A 368 14.03 -25.13 1.98
CA ALA A 368 15.42 -25.55 2.15
C ALA A 368 16.18 -25.42 0.83
N SER A 369 17.38 -24.82 0.83
CA SER A 369 18.20 -24.76 -0.41
C SER A 369 18.68 -26.12 -0.91
N ASP A 370 18.66 -27.16 -0.07
CA ASP A 370 19.06 -28.53 -0.39
C ASP A 370 17.89 -29.43 -0.82
N TYR A 371 16.62 -29.01 -0.63
CA TYR A 371 15.43 -29.84 -0.88
C TYR A 371 14.23 -29.03 -1.43
N PRO A 372 14.08 -28.91 -2.76
CA PRO A 372 13.02 -28.12 -3.40
C PRO A 372 11.70 -28.89 -3.63
N VAL A 373 11.49 -30.10 -3.09
CA VAL A 373 10.29 -30.92 -3.39
C VAL A 373 8.97 -30.21 -3.05
N VAL A 374 8.97 -29.36 -2.03
CA VAL A 374 7.81 -28.58 -1.58
C VAL A 374 7.52 -27.40 -2.53
N TRP A 375 8.52 -26.92 -3.26
CA TRP A 375 8.44 -25.68 -4.04
C TRP A 375 7.44 -25.75 -5.22
N PRO A 376 7.46 -26.79 -6.09
CA PRO A 376 6.50 -26.88 -7.19
C PRO A 376 5.04 -26.86 -6.74
N ALA A 377 4.73 -27.55 -5.63
CA ALA A 377 3.37 -27.59 -5.07
C ALA A 377 3.00 -26.28 -4.35
N ALA A 378 3.93 -25.64 -3.63
CA ALA A 378 3.65 -24.36 -2.99
C ALA A 378 3.36 -23.23 -3.99
N ARG A 379 3.97 -23.30 -5.19
CA ARG A 379 3.78 -22.30 -6.25
C ARG A 379 2.38 -22.32 -6.87
N THR A 380 1.65 -23.43 -6.76
CA THR A 380 0.30 -23.57 -7.35
C THR A 380 -0.82 -23.18 -6.39
N LEU A 381 -0.51 -22.93 -5.12
CA LEU A 381 -1.51 -22.67 -4.07
C LEU A 381 -2.20 -21.30 -4.16
N ALA A 382 -1.54 -20.31 -4.75
CA ALA A 382 -2.03 -18.94 -4.81
C ALA A 382 -1.43 -18.20 -6.01
N PRO A 383 -2.11 -17.14 -6.50
CA PRO A 383 -1.55 -16.28 -7.55
C PRO A 383 -0.34 -15.47 -7.05
N ALA A 384 -0.27 -15.14 -5.75
CA ALA A 384 0.85 -14.45 -5.15
C ALA A 384 1.67 -15.41 -4.27
N VAL A 385 2.93 -15.65 -4.64
CA VAL A 385 3.81 -16.59 -3.95
C VAL A 385 5.09 -15.88 -3.53
N PHE A 386 5.32 -15.84 -2.22
CA PHE A 386 6.52 -15.29 -1.59
C PHE A 386 7.35 -16.44 -1.05
N VAL A 387 8.64 -16.49 -1.39
CA VAL A 387 9.52 -17.58 -0.95
C VAL A 387 10.80 -17.04 -0.35
N TRP A 388 11.26 -17.66 0.73
CA TRP A 388 12.62 -17.50 1.23
C TRP A 388 13.32 -18.85 1.19
N ALA A 389 14.47 -18.91 0.53
CA ALA A 389 15.32 -20.09 0.48
C ALA A 389 16.42 -19.98 1.54
N ALA A 390 16.35 -20.82 2.58
CA ALA A 390 17.36 -20.89 3.64
C ALA A 390 18.68 -21.47 3.12
N ARG A 391 19.83 -20.91 3.51
CA ARG A 391 21.15 -21.43 3.09
C ARG A 391 21.43 -22.82 3.65
N SER A 392 22.08 -23.65 2.83
CA SER A 392 22.71 -24.90 3.26
C SER A 392 24.01 -24.56 3.97
N ALA A 393 24.30 -25.27 5.06
CA ALA A 393 25.38 -24.97 6.00
C ALA A 393 26.81 -24.99 5.40
N GLY A 394 26.98 -25.35 4.12
CA GLY A 394 28.29 -25.50 3.46
C GLY A 394 28.70 -24.43 2.45
N ASN A 395 27.83 -23.51 2.02
CA ASN A 395 28.15 -22.63 0.88
C ASN A 395 28.74 -21.27 1.32
N ALA A 396 30.04 -21.21 1.61
CA ALA A 396 30.73 -20.03 2.18
C ALA A 396 30.88 -18.81 1.24
N SER A 397 30.43 -18.90 -0.02
CA SER A 397 30.75 -17.94 -1.10
C SER A 397 30.16 -16.54 -0.98
N GLY A 398 29.48 -16.18 0.12
CA GLY A 398 29.01 -14.80 0.30
C GLY A 398 28.03 -14.32 -0.78
N GLU A 399 27.45 -15.19 -1.59
CA GLU A 399 26.39 -14.89 -2.57
C GLU A 399 25.03 -15.41 -2.11
N TYR A 400 23.94 -14.75 -2.54
CA TYR A 400 22.60 -15.23 -2.23
C TYR A 400 22.36 -16.56 -2.95
N PRO A 401 21.52 -17.46 -2.40
CA PRO A 401 21.09 -18.62 -3.16
C PRO A 401 20.48 -18.17 -4.50
N PRO A 402 20.75 -18.90 -5.60
CA PRO A 402 20.17 -18.58 -6.88
C PRO A 402 18.62 -18.60 -6.79
N PRO A 403 17.93 -17.86 -7.68
CA PRO A 403 16.48 -17.91 -7.75
C PRO A 403 15.98 -19.35 -7.96
N LEU A 404 14.96 -19.76 -7.23
CA LEU A 404 14.34 -21.06 -7.42
C LEU A 404 13.66 -21.14 -8.81
N PRO A 405 13.54 -22.33 -9.42
CA PRO A 405 12.91 -22.48 -10.73
C PRO A 405 11.48 -21.90 -10.77
N GLY A 406 11.22 -20.98 -11.70
CA GLY A 406 9.94 -20.29 -11.84
C GLY A 406 9.70 -19.15 -10.85
N VAL A 407 10.74 -18.70 -10.13
CA VAL A 407 10.76 -17.37 -9.53
C VAL A 407 10.97 -16.34 -10.63
N GLU A 408 10.14 -15.30 -10.63
CA GLU A 408 10.17 -14.24 -11.63
C GLU A 408 10.84 -12.97 -11.10
N TRP A 409 10.79 -12.76 -9.78
CA TRP A 409 11.27 -11.55 -9.12
C TRP A 409 12.08 -11.90 -7.87
N THR A 410 13.09 -11.09 -7.55
CA THR A 410 13.83 -11.17 -6.29
C THR A 410 13.76 -9.86 -5.51
N LEU A 411 13.50 -9.94 -4.21
CA LEU A 411 13.49 -8.83 -3.28
C LEU A 411 14.72 -8.92 -2.38
N ASP A 412 15.69 -8.04 -2.65
CA ASP A 412 17.02 -8.13 -2.08
C ASP A 412 17.28 -7.03 -1.05
N TRP A 413 17.85 -7.40 0.09
CA TRP A 413 18.36 -6.43 1.05
C TRP A 413 19.74 -5.94 0.65
N VAL A 414 19.80 -4.72 0.12
CA VAL A 414 21.03 -4.13 -0.46
C VAL A 414 21.36 -2.77 0.16
N GLY A 415 22.65 -2.44 0.19
CA GLY A 415 23.10 -1.09 0.51
C GLY A 415 22.79 -0.11 -0.63
N LYS A 416 22.08 0.98 -0.34
CA LYS A 416 21.85 2.11 -1.23
C LYS A 416 23.02 3.11 -1.15
N ARG A 417 23.24 3.89 -2.23
CA ARG A 417 24.24 4.99 -2.25
C ARG A 417 23.96 5.96 -1.09
N GLY A 418 24.97 6.22 -0.26
CA GLY A 418 24.85 7.05 0.95
C GLY A 418 24.83 6.27 2.28
N GLY A 419 25.18 4.98 2.29
CA GLY A 419 25.33 4.19 3.51
C GLY A 419 24.01 3.75 4.15
N ARG A 420 22.88 3.97 3.48
CA ARG A 420 21.56 3.50 3.91
C ARG A 420 21.29 2.12 3.34
N TRP A 421 20.69 1.23 4.13
CA TRP A 421 20.24 -0.07 3.66
C TRP A 421 18.77 -0.03 3.27
N GLY A 422 18.37 -0.86 2.30
CA GLY A 422 16.99 -0.94 1.88
C GLY A 422 16.73 -2.16 1.02
N TRP A 423 15.46 -2.35 0.68
CA TRP A 423 15.05 -3.41 -0.23
C TRP A 423 15.11 -2.94 -1.67
N SER A 424 15.48 -3.85 -2.57
CA SER A 424 15.53 -3.63 -4.02
C SER A 424 14.83 -4.78 -4.72
N LEU A 425 13.86 -4.45 -5.56
CA LEU A 425 13.17 -5.41 -6.40
C LEU A 425 13.91 -5.56 -7.74
N GLN A 426 14.08 -6.80 -8.20
CA GLN A 426 14.73 -7.12 -9.47
C GLN A 426 14.00 -8.25 -10.19
N ARG A 427 13.92 -8.17 -11.51
CA ARG A 427 13.38 -9.27 -12.34
C ARG A 427 14.47 -10.32 -12.59
N VAL A 428 14.12 -11.59 -12.47
CA VAL A 428 15.00 -12.70 -12.83
C VAL A 428 15.06 -12.81 -14.35
N VAL A 429 16.22 -12.53 -14.94
CA VAL A 429 16.46 -12.73 -16.38
C VAL A 429 16.86 -14.19 -16.59
N ALA A 430 16.10 -14.92 -17.40
CA ALA A 430 16.47 -16.29 -17.76
C ALA A 430 17.78 -16.27 -18.58
N SER A 431 18.68 -17.21 -18.31
CA SER A 431 19.95 -17.37 -19.04
C SER A 431 19.78 -17.69 -20.54
N SER A 432 18.55 -17.75 -21.07
CA SER A 432 18.25 -17.94 -22.50
C SER A 432 18.26 -16.66 -23.34
N ASP A 433 18.30 -15.46 -22.74
CA ASP A 433 18.28 -14.17 -23.46
C ASP A 433 19.65 -13.47 -23.52
N LEU A 434 20.72 -14.13 -23.06
CA LEU A 434 22.08 -13.65 -23.30
C LEU A 434 22.48 -14.01 -24.73
N ALA A 435 22.55 -12.98 -25.60
CA ALA A 435 23.20 -13.09 -26.90
C ALA A 435 24.57 -13.79 -26.74
N PRO A 436 24.95 -14.71 -27.64
CA PRO A 436 26.21 -15.43 -27.51
C PRO A 436 27.35 -14.41 -27.53
N VAL A 437 28.06 -14.31 -26.40
CA VAL A 437 29.34 -13.63 -26.33
C VAL A 437 30.28 -14.42 -27.23
N GLU A 438 30.74 -13.79 -28.31
CA GLU A 438 31.76 -14.35 -29.19
C GLU A 438 32.96 -14.84 -28.35
N PRO A 439 33.48 -16.05 -28.61
CA PRO A 439 34.63 -16.55 -27.88
C PRO A 439 35.82 -15.62 -28.14
N GLN A 440 36.28 -14.93 -27.10
CA GLN A 440 37.52 -14.19 -27.15
C GLN A 440 38.67 -15.17 -27.44
N SER A 441 39.36 -14.88 -28.54
CA SER A 441 40.56 -15.54 -29.01
C SER A 441 41.56 -15.70 -27.87
N THR A 442 41.91 -16.96 -27.59
CA THR A 442 43.00 -17.35 -26.70
C THR A 442 44.30 -16.73 -27.21
N PRO A 443 45.07 -15.96 -26.41
CA PRO A 443 46.44 -15.67 -26.78
C PRO A 443 47.29 -16.93 -26.59
N ALA A 444 48.14 -17.18 -27.58
CA ALA A 444 49.02 -18.32 -27.71
C ALA A 444 49.94 -18.51 -26.50
N ALA A 445 50.28 -19.78 -26.25
CA ALA A 445 51.30 -20.20 -25.31
C ALA A 445 52.66 -19.56 -25.64
N GLU A 446 53.28 -18.89 -24.67
CA GLU A 446 54.72 -18.66 -24.67
C GLU A 446 55.37 -19.78 -23.86
N GLU A 447 56.09 -20.65 -24.59
CA GLU A 447 57.13 -21.55 -24.11
C GLU A 447 58.14 -20.76 -23.27
N ASN A 448 58.27 -21.10 -21.99
CA ASN A 448 59.47 -20.77 -21.23
C ASN A 448 60.45 -21.93 -21.34
N ASP A 449 61.36 -21.73 -22.29
CA ASP A 449 62.61 -22.45 -22.49
C ASP A 449 63.50 -22.32 -21.25
N VAL A 450 64.06 -23.45 -20.82
CA VAL A 450 65.03 -23.54 -19.71
C VAL A 450 66.43 -23.55 -20.32
N PRO A 451 67.36 -22.68 -19.89
CA PRO A 451 68.77 -22.94 -20.11
C PRO A 451 69.50 -23.26 -18.79
N ASN A 452 69.94 -24.52 -18.74
CA ASN A 452 71.20 -25.07 -18.22
C ASN A 452 71.77 -24.61 -16.86
#